data_AF-A0A536VLS9-F1
#
_entry.id   AF-A0A536VLS9-F1
#
_cell.length_a   1.000
_cell.length_b   1.000
_cell.length_c   1.000
_cell.angle_alpha   90.00
_cell.angle_beta   90.00
_cell.angle_gamma   90.00
#
_symmetry.space_group_name_H-M   'P 1'
#
loop_
_entity.id
_entity.type
_entity.pdbx_description
1 polymer ?
#
loop_
_entity_poly.entity_id
_entity_poly.type
_entity_poly.pdbx_seq_one_letter_code
_entity_poly.pdbx_strand_id
1 'polypeptide(L)'
;LVHSVQKSLKEYGDKLAADEKAKIEAALKDAEEAMKTDDKAKIDAKAQALSQMAQKLGEKMYAEAQQAQGAQGGGDAKASKPADEGNVVDAEFTEVKDKKG
;
A
#
# COMPACT_ATOMS: atom_id res chain seq x y z
N LEU A 1 -4.33 -12.48 1.30
CA LEU A 1 -4.46 -11.04 1.59
C LEU A 1 -4.07 -10.71 3.03
N VAL A 2 -4.80 -11.21 4.04
CA VAL A 2 -4.60 -10.98 5.50
C VAL A 2 -3.13 -10.84 5.92
N HIS A 3 -2.31 -11.88 5.80
CA HIS A 3 -0.91 -11.83 6.22
C HIS A 3 -0.04 -10.78 5.51
N SER A 4 -0.35 -10.45 4.24
CA SER A 4 0.36 -9.40 3.50
C SER A 4 0.06 -8.03 4.09
N VAL A 5 -1.23 -7.73 4.32
CA VAL A 5 -1.69 -6.48 4.93
C VAL A 5 -1.21 -6.38 6.38
N GLN A 6 -1.21 -7.47 7.14
CA GLN A 6 -0.66 -7.55 8.49
C GLN A 6 0.84 -7.25 8.53
N LYS A 7 1.62 -7.78 7.57
CA LYS A 7 3.05 -7.47 7.44
C LYS A 7 3.24 -5.99 7.10
N SER A 8 2.56 -5.47 6.09
CA SER A 8 2.62 -4.06 5.72
C SER A 8 2.18 -3.14 6.87
N LEU A 9 1.19 -3.54 7.68
CA LEU A 9 0.77 -2.77 8.85
C LEU A 9 1.81 -2.79 9.97
N LYS A 10 2.61 -3.86 10.07
CA LYS A 10 3.71 -3.95 11.03
C LYS A 10 4.94 -3.15 10.61
N GLU A 11 5.16 -3.00 9.30
CA GLU A 11 6.30 -2.24 8.73
C GLU A 11 6.00 -0.74 8.54
N TYR A 12 4.75 -0.40 8.18
CA TYR A 12 4.32 0.96 7.79
C TYR A 12 3.22 1.53 8.69
N GLY A 13 2.69 0.75 9.66
CA GLY A 13 1.63 1.19 10.58
C GLY A 13 2.01 2.35 11.49
N ASP A 14 3.30 2.54 11.74
CA ASP A 14 3.79 3.67 12.54
C ASP A 14 3.87 4.98 11.72
N LYS A 15 3.61 4.90 10.41
CA LYS A 15 3.49 6.02 9.46
C LYS A 15 2.03 6.26 9.03
N LEU A 16 1.11 5.45 9.55
CA LEU A 16 -0.34 5.65 9.45
C LEU A 16 -0.81 6.49 10.65
N ALA A 17 -1.93 7.20 10.49
CA ALA A 17 -2.60 7.79 11.64
C ALA A 17 -3.11 6.68 12.57
N ALA A 18 -3.13 6.91 13.89
CA ALA A 18 -3.56 5.91 14.88
C ALA A 18 -4.96 5.35 14.56
N ASP A 19 -5.89 6.21 14.12
CA ASP A 19 -7.23 5.83 13.67
C ASP A 19 -7.24 4.94 12.42
N GLU A 20 -6.31 5.15 11.48
CA GLU A 20 -6.16 4.28 10.31
C GLU A 20 -5.57 2.93 10.74
N LYS A 21 -4.49 2.94 11.55
CA LYS A 21 -3.86 1.73 12.09
C LYS A 21 -4.88 0.84 12.81
N ALA A 22 -5.65 1.41 13.74
CA ALA A 22 -6.67 0.70 14.50
C ALA A 22 -7.78 0.11 13.60
N LYS A 23 -8.21 0.82 12.55
CA LYS A 23 -9.19 0.31 11.56
C LYS A 23 -8.63 -0.86 10.75
N ILE A 24 -7.34 -0.84 10.38
CA ILE A 24 -6.71 -1.95 9.66
C ILE A 24 -6.52 -3.16 10.59
N GLU A 25 -6.09 -2.96 11.85
CA GLU A 25 -5.97 -4.04 12.83
C GLU A 25 -7.32 -4.72 13.10
N ALA A 26 -8.39 -3.94 13.26
CA ALA A 26 -9.74 -4.47 13.39
C ALA A 26 -10.20 -5.25 12.14
N ALA A 27 -10.02 -4.69 10.95
CA ALA A 27 -10.40 -5.35 9.69
C ALA A 27 -9.59 -6.64 9.43
N LEU A 28 -8.31 -6.67 9.81
CA LEU A 28 -7.46 -7.87 9.77
C LEU A 28 -8.01 -8.96 10.68
N LYS A 29 -8.29 -8.61 11.94
CA LYS A 29 -8.77 -9.56 12.94
C LYS A 29 -10.15 -10.10 12.58
N ASP A 30 -11.06 -9.23 12.16
CA ASP A 30 -12.38 -9.60 11.68
C ASP A 30 -12.33 -10.51 10.43
N ALA A 31 -11.41 -10.26 9.49
CA ALA A 31 -11.23 -11.12 8.32
C ALA A 31 -10.65 -12.49 8.72
N GLU A 32 -9.69 -12.52 9.64
CA GLU A 32 -9.09 -13.75 10.15
C GLU A 32 -10.06 -14.58 11.01
N GLU A 33 -10.98 -13.93 11.73
CA GLU A 33 -12.09 -14.59 12.44
C GLU A 33 -13.18 -15.07 11.47
N ALA A 34 -13.57 -14.27 10.47
CA ALA A 34 -14.52 -14.71 9.44
C ALA A 34 -13.99 -15.92 8.65
N MET A 35 -12.69 -15.97 8.33
CA MET A 35 -12.05 -17.12 7.68
C MET A 35 -11.98 -18.39 8.55
N LYS A 36 -12.28 -18.31 9.86
CA LYS A 36 -12.45 -19.48 10.75
C LYS A 36 -13.90 -19.99 10.79
N THR A 37 -14.80 -19.38 10.02
CA THR A 37 -16.21 -19.78 9.86
C THR A 37 -16.49 -20.21 8.42
N ASP A 38 -17.53 -21.02 8.20
CA ASP A 38 -17.99 -21.38 6.84
C ASP A 38 -18.91 -20.33 6.19
N ASP A 39 -19.01 -19.13 6.77
CA ASP A 39 -19.87 -18.06 6.25
C ASP A 39 -19.17 -17.27 5.13
N LYS A 40 -19.32 -17.78 3.90
CA LYS A 40 -18.74 -17.15 2.70
C LYS A 40 -19.15 -15.68 2.54
N ALA A 41 -20.38 -15.30 2.91
CA ALA A 41 -20.85 -13.92 2.80
C ALA A 41 -20.10 -12.98 3.76
N LYS A 42 -19.85 -13.44 5.01
CA LYS A 42 -18.97 -12.71 5.94
C LYS A 42 -17.53 -12.66 5.45
N ILE A 43 -16.98 -13.76 4.94
CA ILE A 43 -15.60 -13.81 4.42
C ILE A 43 -15.43 -12.80 3.28
N ASP A 44 -16.32 -12.81 2.28
CA ASP A 44 -16.25 -11.87 1.15
C ASP A 44 -16.35 -10.41 1.62
N ALA A 45 -17.29 -10.10 2.52
CA ALA A 45 -17.47 -8.75 3.06
C ALA A 45 -16.25 -8.25 3.85
N LYS A 46 -15.68 -9.09 4.73
CA LYS A 46 -14.48 -8.73 5.51
C LYS A 46 -13.22 -8.69 4.64
N ALA A 47 -13.11 -9.56 3.63
CA ALA A 47 -12.03 -9.54 2.66
C ALA A 47 -12.07 -8.27 1.79
N GLN A 48 -13.26 -7.81 1.35
CA GLN A 48 -13.41 -6.54 0.65
C GLN A 48 -13.04 -5.34 1.53
N ALA A 49 -13.54 -5.30 2.77
CA ALA A 49 -13.19 -4.23 3.73
C ALA A 49 -11.66 -4.17 3.97
N LEU A 50 -11.03 -5.33 4.18
CA LEU A 50 -9.58 -5.43 4.29
C LEU A 50 -8.87 -4.98 3.00
N SER A 51 -9.40 -5.33 1.83
CA SER A 51 -8.80 -4.96 0.54
C SER A 51 -8.83 -3.46 0.27
N GLN A 52 -9.91 -2.76 0.63
CA GLN A 52 -9.97 -1.29 0.54
C GLN A 52 -8.92 -0.62 1.44
N MET A 53 -8.76 -1.14 2.65
CA MET A 53 -7.74 -0.68 3.59
C MET A 53 -6.32 -1.03 3.13
N ALA A 54 -6.15 -2.18 2.48
CA ALA A 54 -4.89 -2.62 1.87
C ALA A 54 -4.47 -1.74 0.69
N GLN A 55 -5.41 -1.21 -0.11
CA GLN A 55 -5.10 -0.26 -1.17
C GLN A 55 -4.54 1.04 -0.61
N LYS A 56 -5.19 1.64 0.38
CA LYS A 56 -4.66 2.84 1.08
C LYS A 56 -3.28 2.62 1.69
N LEU A 57 -3.07 1.45 2.30
CA LEU A 57 -1.78 1.06 2.83
C LEU A 57 -0.75 0.90 1.72
N GLY A 58 -1.12 0.25 0.62
CA GLY A 58 -0.30 0.04 -0.57
C GLY A 58 0.09 1.35 -1.28
N GLU A 59 -0.78 2.35 -1.31
CA GLU A 59 -0.48 3.69 -1.83
C GLU A 59 0.62 4.37 -1.00
N LYS A 60 0.49 4.38 0.34
CA LYS A 60 1.55 4.91 1.22
C LYS A 60 2.84 4.08 1.14
N MET A 61 2.70 2.76 1.06
CA MET A 61 3.84 1.83 0.94
C MET A 61 4.56 2.01 -0.39
N TYR A 62 3.84 2.31 -1.48
CA TYR A 62 4.41 2.59 -2.79
C TYR A 62 5.11 3.94 -2.81
N ALA A 63 4.50 4.99 -2.26
CA ALA A 63 5.13 6.31 -2.13
C ALA A 63 6.45 6.23 -1.31
N GLU A 64 6.46 5.48 -0.21
CA GLU A 64 7.68 5.22 0.56
C GLU A 64 8.67 4.31 -0.17
N ALA A 65 8.22 3.25 -0.84
CA ALA A 65 9.09 2.41 -1.66
C ALA A 65 9.75 3.23 -2.77
N GLN A 66 9.06 4.21 -3.35
CA GLN A 66 9.58 5.11 -4.36
C GLN A 66 10.62 6.08 -3.77
N GLN A 67 10.39 6.62 -2.56
CA GLN A 67 11.41 7.39 -1.82
C GLN A 67 12.63 6.54 -1.43
N ALA A 68 12.44 5.28 -1.04
CA ALA A 68 13.52 4.36 -0.70
C ALA A 68 14.31 3.87 -1.94
N GLN A 69 13.62 3.64 -3.07
CA GLN A 69 14.24 3.28 -4.36
C GLN A 69 14.98 4.46 -5.00
N GLY A 70 14.74 5.69 -4.55
CA GLY A 70 15.61 6.84 -4.84
C GLY A 70 17.07 6.65 -4.36
N ALA A 71 17.33 5.72 -3.43
CA ALA A 71 18.68 5.40 -2.96
C ALA A 71 19.29 4.12 -3.59
N GLN A 72 18.47 3.24 -4.18
CA GLN A 72 18.93 2.01 -4.84
C GLN A 72 18.08 1.70 -6.07
N GLY A 73 18.62 1.97 -7.25
CA GLY A 73 17.96 1.64 -8.51
C GLY A 73 17.99 0.13 -8.82
N GLY A 74 16.84 -0.39 -9.28
CA GLY A 74 16.75 -1.65 -10.04
C GLY A 74 16.31 -2.90 -9.26
N GLY A 75 15.16 -3.45 -9.63
CA GLY A 75 14.64 -4.75 -9.17
C GLY A 75 13.85 -4.68 -7.84
N ASP A 76 12.74 -5.37 -7.64
CA ASP A 76 12.08 -6.37 -8.49
C ASP A 76 10.55 -6.23 -8.42
N ALA A 77 9.92 -5.94 -9.55
CA ALA A 77 8.48 -6.06 -9.77
C ALA A 77 8.24 -6.76 -11.11
N LYS A 78 8.82 -7.96 -11.26
CA LYS A 78 8.72 -8.77 -12.48
C LYS A 78 7.30 -9.34 -12.67
N ALA A 79 6.43 -8.53 -13.28
CA ALA A 79 5.22 -8.99 -13.96
C ALA A 79 5.20 -8.42 -15.40
N SER A 80 5.89 -9.13 -16.30
CA SER A 80 5.78 -9.10 -17.78
C SER A 80 5.85 -7.75 -18.54
N LYS A 81 6.96 -7.59 -19.27
CA LYS A 81 7.16 -6.68 -20.43
C LYS A 81 6.28 -7.08 -21.66
N PRO A 82 6.16 -6.28 -22.76
CA PRO A 82 7.07 -5.21 -23.20
C PRO A 82 6.44 -3.84 -23.49
N ALA A 83 7.33 -2.92 -23.85
CA ALA A 83 7.17 -1.48 -24.08
C ALA A 83 6.04 -1.04 -25.03
N ASP A 84 5.49 0.14 -24.75
CA ASP A 84 5.49 1.26 -25.70
C ASP A 84 5.51 2.61 -24.91
N GLU A 85 5.48 3.74 -25.60
CA GLU A 85 5.89 5.07 -25.08
C GLU A 85 4.73 5.94 -24.52
N GLY A 86 5.06 6.82 -23.56
CA GLY A 86 4.41 8.13 -23.38
C GLY A 86 3.19 8.26 -22.46
N ASN A 87 3.29 9.15 -21.44
CA ASN A 87 2.25 9.62 -20.49
C ASN A 87 1.62 8.54 -19.58
N VAL A 88 1.22 8.79 -18.32
CA VAL A 88 1.28 9.95 -17.36
C VAL A 88 1.77 9.40 -15.99
N VAL A 89 2.00 10.10 -14.87
CA VAL A 89 1.49 11.35 -14.24
C VAL A 89 2.70 12.13 -13.72
N ASP A 90 2.87 13.43 -14.01
CA ASP A 90 2.34 14.66 -13.35
C ASP A 90 2.78 14.87 -11.87
N ALA A 91 3.02 16.15 -11.52
CA ALA A 91 3.36 16.79 -10.24
C ALA A 91 3.72 15.91 -9.00
N GLU A 92 4.79 16.15 -8.24
CA GLU A 92 5.34 17.46 -7.84
C GLU A 92 6.80 17.38 -7.33
N PHE A 93 7.77 17.67 -8.19
CA PHE A 93 9.16 17.95 -7.78
C PHE A 93 9.71 19.15 -8.55
N THR A 94 9.43 20.36 -8.06
CA THR A 94 10.12 21.59 -8.47
C THR A 94 11.08 22.03 -7.38
N GLU A 95 12.22 21.33 -7.33
CA GLU A 95 13.37 21.75 -6.54
C GLU A 95 14.03 23.00 -7.15
N VAL A 96 14.74 23.76 -6.30
CA VAL A 96 15.67 24.86 -6.62
C VAL A 96 15.14 25.97 -7.54
N LYS A 97 14.61 27.04 -6.93
CA LYS A 97 14.53 28.34 -7.61
C LYS A 97 15.87 29.07 -7.49
N ASP A 98 16.74 28.86 -8.47
CA ASP A 98 18.01 29.56 -8.60
C ASP A 98 17.86 31.08 -8.49
N LYS A 99 18.75 31.71 -7.71
CA LYS A 99 19.11 33.14 -7.82
C LYS A 99 20.61 33.33 -7.66
N LYS A 100 21.29 33.08 -8.76
CA LYS A 100 22.64 33.55 -9.08
C LYS A 100 22.52 34.12 -10.50
N GLY A 101 22.98 35.32 -10.81
CA GLY A 101 23.92 36.19 -10.13
C GLY A 101 24.75 36.85 -11.22
#